data_AF-A0A956F6Y6-F1
#
_entry.id   AF-A0A956F6Y6-F1
#
_cell.length_a   1.000
_cell.length_b   1.000
_cell.length_c   1.000
_cell.angle_alpha   90.00
_cell.angle_beta   90.00
_cell.angle_gamma   90.00
#
_symmetry.space_group_name_H-M   'P 1'
#
loop_
_entity.id
_entity.type
_entity.pdbx_description
1 polymer ?
#
loop_
_entity_poly.entity_id
_entity_poly.type
_entity_poly.pdbx_seq_one_letter_code
_entity_poly.pdbx_strand_id
1 'polypeptide(L)'
;MATRWSVGFFLLVGLGLASSGACNIYNEKLLDPDPRYDGGIAASGGSGGNAGSGGVGGTSGGSDCVAGKCWWSTETAEGCADHRAPSVNDRPASSGGNDLPTFYLAIDHLWLGQTAPGDYPSGAEPWQYFGLDLDGVCTNSPDCPAGEKNVVSCRAGIGVPPDGIGCRDNMFARLEPVAADQPTLGEPFGISEDSFNCELHRGSFTILIKVTGYNGQPNDDNIRLDFYMSPGVDRDQSWECPEQGWDQRAPWLASFPWKVDKAMLQGTATGSDLPNSTLADPDAYVRDGYLVGDLPDGAEMRFIGDNANAAGFPLKFYKGIFVARPELGNDGLWTAYDGLLAGRVRQGDMLTAFNQIGFCEGGDLPDGTGKVAAADANLLIDYLRVNMDVMSTGEVNPNADCDSMSVGIAFTARQATPGPAVDVSALMECPMGGTPSAL
;
A
#
# COMPACT_ATOMS: atom_id res chain seq x y z
N MET A 1 -51.50 -52.67 19.47
CA MET A 1 -52.77 -52.80 18.71
C MET A 1 -52.63 -51.90 17.48
N ALA A 2 -52.12 -52.41 16.37
CA ALA A 2 -52.82 -53.12 15.30
C ALA A 2 -53.64 -52.20 14.36
N THR A 3 -53.08 -51.96 13.16
CA THR A 3 -53.73 -51.77 11.83
C THR A 3 -54.60 -50.50 11.61
N ARG A 4 -54.68 -49.81 10.45
CA ARG A 4 -54.50 -50.18 9.02
C ARG A 4 -54.58 -48.89 8.12
N TRP A 5 -53.73 -48.81 7.08
CA TRP A 5 -53.99 -48.44 5.66
C TRP A 5 -54.75 -47.16 5.23
N SER A 6 -54.16 -46.34 4.34
CA SER A 6 -54.45 -46.23 2.87
C SER A 6 -53.77 -44.99 2.22
N VAL A 7 -53.00 -45.14 1.13
CA VAL A 7 -53.29 -44.73 -0.28
C VAL A 7 -53.73 -43.25 -0.40
N GLY A 8 -53.14 -42.33 -1.17
CA GLY A 8 -52.18 -42.31 -2.27
C GLY A 8 -52.55 -41.11 -3.16
N PHE A 9 -51.61 -40.33 -3.70
CA PHE A 9 -51.85 -39.52 -4.91
C PHE A 9 -50.54 -39.15 -5.61
N PHE A 10 -50.41 -39.63 -6.85
CA PHE A 10 -49.43 -39.18 -7.84
C PHE A 10 -49.97 -37.90 -8.48
N LEU A 11 -49.15 -36.87 -8.61
CA LEU A 11 -49.34 -35.87 -9.67
C LEU A 11 -48.00 -35.63 -10.37
N LEU A 12 -47.99 -35.97 -11.66
CA LEU A 12 -46.88 -35.83 -12.59
C LEU A 12 -47.41 -34.94 -13.72
N VAL A 13 -46.99 -33.69 -13.73
CA VAL A 13 -47.11 -32.70 -14.82
C VAL A 13 -45.89 -31.80 -14.60
N GLY A 14 -44.97 -31.52 -15.51
CA GLY A 14 -44.96 -31.54 -16.97
C GLY A 14 -44.06 -30.36 -17.35
N LEU A 15 -43.08 -30.60 -18.22
CA LEU A 15 -42.04 -29.67 -18.65
C LEU A 15 -42.54 -28.24 -18.96
N GLY A 16 -41.74 -27.25 -18.54
CA GLY A 16 -41.73 -25.89 -19.08
C GLY A 16 -40.30 -25.34 -19.04
N LEU A 17 -39.64 -25.39 -20.20
CA LEU A 17 -38.36 -24.73 -20.51
C LEU A 17 -38.53 -23.20 -20.67
N ALA A 18 -37.41 -22.49 -20.48
CA ALA A 18 -37.16 -21.05 -20.67
C ALA A 18 -37.71 -20.16 -19.53
N SER A 19 -36.89 -19.36 -18.84
CA SER A 19 -35.85 -18.46 -19.35
C SER A 19 -34.75 -18.19 -18.30
N SER A 20 -33.55 -17.96 -18.80
CA SER A 20 -32.37 -17.45 -18.11
C SER A 20 -32.65 -16.08 -17.47
N GLY A 21 -32.98 -16.07 -16.18
CA GLY A 21 -32.77 -14.90 -15.33
C GLY A 21 -31.33 -14.96 -14.84
N ALA A 22 -30.42 -14.34 -15.58
CA ALA A 22 -29.10 -14.02 -15.05
C ALA A 22 -29.32 -13.09 -13.85
N CYS A 23 -29.16 -13.62 -12.64
CA CYS A 23 -28.90 -12.79 -11.48
C CYS A 23 -27.53 -12.14 -11.72
N ASN A 24 -27.53 -10.93 -12.27
CA ASN A 24 -26.39 -10.02 -12.13
C ASN A 24 -26.28 -9.69 -10.64
N ILE A 25 -25.51 -10.48 -9.91
CA ILE A 25 -25.03 -10.14 -8.55
C ILE A 25 -23.77 -9.28 -8.75
N TYR A 26 -23.92 -8.19 -9.49
CA TYR A 26 -22.90 -7.15 -9.52
C TYR A 26 -23.46 -6.00 -8.71
N ASN A 27 -22.74 -5.62 -7.66
CA ASN A 27 -22.93 -4.30 -7.10
C ASN A 27 -22.60 -3.30 -8.22
N GLU A 28 -23.59 -2.56 -8.73
CA GLU A 28 -23.40 -1.62 -9.84
C GLU A 28 -22.29 -0.59 -9.52
N LYS A 29 -22.02 -0.34 -8.23
CA LYS A 29 -20.90 0.51 -7.77
C LYS A 29 -19.51 -0.04 -8.13
N LEU A 30 -19.36 -1.33 -8.41
CA LEU A 30 -18.08 -1.95 -8.74
C LEU A 30 -17.81 -2.00 -10.25
N LEU A 31 -18.84 -1.83 -11.09
CA LEU A 31 -18.74 -1.94 -12.54
C LEU A 31 -19.07 -0.64 -13.30
N ASP A 32 -19.52 0.42 -12.61
CA ASP A 32 -19.87 1.67 -13.27
C ASP A 32 -18.70 2.67 -13.21
N PRO A 33 -17.96 2.90 -14.32
CA PRO A 33 -17.10 4.05 -14.46
C PRO A 33 -17.97 5.29 -14.77
N ASP A 34 -18.82 5.75 -13.85
CA ASP A 34 -19.52 7.03 -14.02
C ASP A 34 -18.69 8.17 -13.39
N PRO A 35 -18.02 9.04 -14.18
CA PRO A 35 -17.24 10.17 -13.69
C PRO A 35 -18.12 11.33 -13.15
N ARG A 36 -19.35 11.07 -12.69
CA ARG A 36 -20.34 12.10 -12.33
C ARG A 36 -21.00 11.83 -10.98
N TYR A 37 -20.21 11.77 -9.90
CA TYR A 37 -20.76 11.87 -8.56
C TYR A 37 -20.75 13.32 -8.06
N ASP A 38 -21.80 14.08 -8.41
CA ASP A 38 -22.06 15.43 -7.90
C ASP A 38 -22.90 15.33 -6.61
N GLY A 39 -22.24 14.90 -5.53
CA GLY A 39 -22.83 14.69 -4.21
C GLY A 39 -22.70 15.92 -3.32
N GLY A 40 -23.60 16.90 -3.49
CA GLY A 40 -23.64 18.11 -2.68
C GLY A 40 -23.85 17.83 -1.18
N ILE A 41 -22.84 18.14 -0.36
CA ILE A 41 -22.95 18.27 1.10
C ILE A 41 -22.98 19.76 1.45
N ALA A 42 -24.03 20.16 2.14
CA ALA A 42 -24.24 21.53 2.61
C ALA A 42 -23.15 21.96 3.62
N ALA A 43 -22.36 22.95 3.23
CA ALA A 43 -21.37 23.59 4.09
C ALA A 43 -22.06 24.42 5.21
N SER A 44 -21.79 24.06 6.46
CA SER A 44 -22.03 24.96 7.60
C SER A 44 -20.82 25.84 7.82
N GLY A 45 -21.00 27.15 7.68
CA GLY A 45 -19.93 28.15 7.82
C GLY A 45 -19.35 28.24 9.23
N GLY A 46 -18.02 28.25 9.31
CA GLY A 46 -17.24 28.56 10.50
C GLY A 46 -16.13 29.56 10.14
N SER A 47 -16.08 30.65 10.90
CA SER A 47 -15.33 31.87 10.62
C SER A 47 -13.90 31.85 11.21
N GLY A 48 -12.93 32.29 10.39
CA GLY A 48 -11.83 33.19 10.74
C GLY A 48 -10.88 32.85 11.91
N GLY A 49 -9.63 32.48 11.58
CA GLY A 49 -8.50 32.46 12.50
C GLY A 49 -7.19 32.90 11.80
N ASN A 50 -6.60 33.98 12.30
CA ASN A 50 -5.43 34.70 11.79
C ASN A 50 -4.12 33.88 11.94
N ALA A 51 -3.39 33.64 10.86
CA ALA A 51 -2.05 33.05 10.91
C ALA A 51 -0.97 34.15 11.06
N GLY A 52 -0.27 34.12 12.21
CA GLY A 52 0.91 34.95 12.46
C GLY A 52 2.16 34.30 11.89
N SER A 53 2.81 34.99 10.96
CA SER A 53 4.10 34.64 10.37
C SER A 53 5.25 34.90 11.35
N GLY A 54 5.88 33.82 11.84
CA GLY A 54 7.16 33.86 12.56
C GLY A 54 8.24 33.19 11.72
N GLY A 55 9.14 33.98 11.12
CA GLY A 55 10.22 33.50 10.27
C GLY A 55 11.33 32.82 11.06
N VAL A 56 11.72 31.62 10.61
CA VAL A 56 12.96 30.94 10.97
C VAL A 56 13.79 30.82 9.69
N GLY A 57 15.01 31.35 9.72
CA GLY A 57 15.95 31.28 8.60
C GLY A 57 16.46 29.86 8.42
N GLY A 58 15.88 29.14 7.46
CA GLY A 58 16.41 27.90 6.89
C GLY A 58 17.01 28.18 5.51
N THR A 59 18.17 27.60 5.25
CA THR A 59 18.87 27.61 3.95
C THR A 59 17.94 27.21 2.80
N SER A 60 17.61 28.18 1.95
CA SER A 60 16.81 28.05 0.74
C SER A 60 17.60 27.30 -0.36
N GLY A 61 17.50 25.97 -0.36
CA GLY A 61 18.20 25.11 -1.32
C GLY A 61 17.44 23.88 -1.81
N GLY A 62 16.12 23.76 -1.56
CA GLY A 62 15.33 22.61 -2.03
C GLY A 62 13.84 22.77 -1.76
N SER A 63 13.16 23.68 -2.46
CA SER A 63 11.82 24.14 -2.08
C SER A 63 10.80 24.15 -3.20
N ASP A 64 10.71 23.12 -4.04
CA ASP A 64 9.62 23.04 -5.04
C ASP A 64 8.90 21.68 -5.08
N CYS A 65 9.00 20.86 -4.03
CA CYS A 65 8.04 19.78 -3.83
C CYS A 65 6.77 20.36 -3.19
N VAL A 66 5.76 20.69 -4.00
CA VAL A 66 4.48 21.25 -3.53
C VAL A 66 3.34 20.34 -3.99
N ALA A 67 2.58 19.79 -3.03
CA ALA A 67 1.45 18.89 -3.29
C ALA A 67 1.82 17.64 -4.11
N GLY A 68 2.95 17.00 -3.79
CA GLY A 68 3.43 15.79 -4.47
C GLY A 68 4.00 16.03 -5.87
N LYS A 69 4.08 17.28 -6.34
CA LYS A 69 4.82 17.65 -7.56
C LYS A 69 6.26 17.91 -7.20
N CYS A 70 7.19 17.08 -7.65
CA CYS A 70 8.60 17.12 -7.28
C CYS A 70 9.51 17.22 -8.51
N TRP A 71 10.82 17.04 -8.36
CA TRP A 71 11.76 17.07 -9.49
C TRP A 71 11.55 15.92 -10.49
N TRP A 72 10.86 14.85 -10.07
CA TRP A 72 10.39 13.78 -10.96
C TRP A 72 9.04 14.12 -11.61
N SER A 73 8.44 15.27 -11.31
CA SER A 73 7.26 15.74 -12.01
C SER A 73 7.64 16.52 -13.26
N THR A 74 7.18 16.07 -14.41
CA THR A 74 7.37 16.74 -15.70
C THR A 74 6.03 17.09 -16.33
N GLU A 75 6.04 17.88 -17.40
CA GLU A 75 4.91 17.98 -18.31
C GLU A 75 5.26 17.16 -19.56
N THR A 76 4.32 16.33 -20.03
CA THR A 76 4.44 15.62 -21.31
C THR A 76 4.50 16.64 -22.46
N ALA A 77 4.95 16.22 -23.64
CA ALA A 77 5.00 17.12 -24.79
C ALA A 77 3.60 17.64 -25.19
N GLU A 78 2.57 16.93 -24.77
CA GLU A 78 1.18 17.16 -25.05
C GLU A 78 0.45 17.92 -23.91
N GLY A 79 1.10 18.09 -22.74
CA GLY A 79 0.67 18.99 -21.67
C GLY A 79 -0.02 18.30 -20.47
N CYS A 80 0.07 16.98 -20.35
CA CYS A 80 -0.23 16.29 -19.09
C CYS A 80 0.87 16.53 -18.06
N ALA A 81 0.51 16.66 -16.79
CA ALA A 81 1.50 16.44 -15.75
C ALA A 81 1.85 14.95 -15.70
N ASP A 82 3.11 14.62 -15.47
CA ASP A 82 3.63 13.26 -15.38
C ASP A 82 4.48 13.17 -14.11
N HIS A 83 4.28 12.13 -13.31
CA HIS A 83 5.00 11.87 -12.07
C HIS A 83 5.88 10.64 -12.19
N ARG A 84 6.74 10.65 -13.21
CA ARG A 84 7.66 9.56 -13.55
C ARG A 84 8.33 8.93 -12.34
N ALA A 85 8.44 7.61 -12.40
CA ALA A 85 9.34 6.85 -11.56
C ALA A 85 10.77 7.41 -11.60
N PRO A 86 11.36 7.80 -10.46
CA PRO A 86 12.79 8.06 -10.35
C PRO A 86 13.63 6.90 -10.88
N SER A 87 14.79 7.21 -11.48
CA SER A 87 15.68 6.20 -12.06
C SER A 87 17.14 6.45 -11.73
N VAL A 88 18.01 5.48 -11.99
CA VAL A 88 19.47 5.66 -11.87
C VAL A 88 20.01 6.85 -12.66
N ASN A 89 19.36 7.24 -13.76
CA ASN A 89 19.77 8.42 -14.54
C ASN A 89 19.49 9.74 -13.83
N ASP A 90 18.67 9.70 -12.78
CA ASP A 90 18.36 10.85 -11.95
C ASP A 90 19.33 11.02 -10.78
N ARG A 91 20.27 10.10 -10.58
CA ARG A 91 21.32 10.21 -9.56
C ARG A 91 22.12 11.50 -9.76
N PRO A 92 22.31 12.32 -8.72
CA PRO A 92 23.14 13.52 -8.84
C PRO A 92 24.62 13.17 -9.03
N ALA A 93 25.42 14.18 -9.38
CA ALA A 93 26.86 14.03 -9.32
C ALA A 93 27.33 13.98 -7.85
N SER A 94 28.46 13.33 -7.61
CA SER A 94 29.06 13.26 -6.26
C SER A 94 29.28 14.64 -5.67
N SER A 95 28.65 14.89 -4.53
CA SER A 95 28.72 16.17 -3.82
C SER A 95 29.87 16.23 -2.82
N GLY A 96 30.45 15.07 -2.45
CA GLY A 96 31.42 14.95 -1.37
C GLY A 96 30.83 15.31 -0.01
N GLY A 97 31.49 14.89 1.07
CA GLY A 97 30.99 15.14 2.42
C GLY A 97 31.54 14.11 3.40
N ASN A 98 31.30 14.34 4.69
CA ASN A 98 31.48 13.29 5.68
C ASN A 98 30.11 12.67 5.94
N ASP A 99 30.04 11.35 5.87
CA ASP A 99 28.84 10.61 6.20
C ASP A 99 28.39 10.92 7.63
N LEU A 100 27.09 11.15 7.78
CA LEU A 100 26.45 11.20 9.08
C LEU A 100 26.39 9.78 9.68
N PRO A 101 26.22 9.65 11.01
CA PRO A 101 25.93 8.36 11.62
C PRO A 101 24.69 7.71 10.98
N THR A 102 24.75 6.40 10.78
CA THR A 102 23.59 5.58 10.39
C THR A 102 22.40 5.87 11.31
N PHE A 103 21.23 5.97 10.70
CA PHE A 103 19.96 6.09 11.42
C PHE A 103 18.94 5.10 10.84
N TYR A 104 17.91 4.85 11.63
CA TYR A 104 16.82 3.95 11.29
C TYR A 104 15.51 4.72 11.36
N LEU A 105 14.63 4.48 10.40
CA LEU A 105 13.27 4.99 10.38
C LEU A 105 12.32 3.79 10.50
N ALA A 106 11.20 3.95 11.19
CA ALA A 106 10.07 3.02 11.16
C ALA A 106 8.87 3.75 10.58
N ILE A 107 8.20 3.13 9.62
CA ILE A 107 6.90 3.59 9.12
C ILE A 107 5.94 3.70 10.31
N ASP A 108 5.28 4.84 10.44
CA ASP A 108 4.34 5.13 11.53
C ASP A 108 2.94 5.53 11.05
N HIS A 109 2.77 5.75 9.76
CA HIS A 109 1.48 6.01 9.12
C HIS A 109 1.53 5.61 7.64
N LEU A 110 0.40 5.18 7.09
CA LEU A 110 0.19 4.79 5.71
C LEU A 110 -1.06 5.48 5.15
N TRP A 111 -1.02 5.73 3.84
CA TRP A 111 -2.19 6.04 3.03
C TRP A 111 -2.37 4.94 1.99
N LEU A 112 -3.52 4.30 2.04
CA LEU A 112 -3.92 3.20 1.18
C LEU A 112 -5.08 3.59 0.26
N GLY A 113 -5.52 4.86 0.30
CA GLY A 113 -6.47 5.45 -0.64
C GLY A 113 -7.83 5.77 -0.04
N GLN A 114 -8.04 5.50 1.25
CA GLN A 114 -9.21 5.98 2.01
C GLN A 114 -9.06 7.46 2.35
N THR A 115 -7.83 7.86 2.69
CA THR A 115 -7.43 9.26 2.81
C THR A 115 -6.19 9.53 1.97
N ALA A 116 -5.76 10.79 1.90
CA ALA A 116 -4.57 11.20 1.14
C ALA A 116 -3.56 11.92 2.05
N PRO A 117 -2.25 11.82 1.77
CA PRO A 117 -1.20 12.44 2.58
C PRO A 117 -1.19 13.98 2.54
N GLY A 118 -1.73 14.64 3.57
CA GLY A 118 -1.68 16.11 3.72
C GLY A 118 -2.95 16.83 3.23
N ASP A 119 -2.82 18.11 2.90
CA ASP A 119 -3.95 18.99 2.59
C ASP A 119 -4.38 18.85 1.11
N TYR A 120 -5.27 17.91 0.81
CA TYR A 120 -5.86 17.75 -0.52
C TYR A 120 -7.26 18.37 -0.65
N PRO A 121 -7.71 18.68 -1.88
CA PRO A 121 -9.04 19.24 -2.11
C PRO A 121 -10.15 18.33 -1.54
N SER A 122 -11.09 18.93 -0.82
CA SER A 122 -12.26 18.22 -0.31
C SER A 122 -13.09 17.60 -1.44
N GLY A 123 -13.49 16.33 -1.29
CA GLY A 123 -14.33 15.62 -2.25
C GLY A 123 -13.58 15.01 -3.44
N ALA A 124 -12.24 15.10 -3.46
CA ALA A 124 -11.43 14.41 -4.44
C ALA A 124 -11.21 12.94 -4.07
N GLU A 125 -10.92 12.09 -5.06
CA GLU A 125 -10.59 10.69 -4.81
C GLU A 125 -9.14 10.56 -4.32
N PRO A 126 -8.90 10.13 -3.07
CA PRO A 126 -7.58 10.24 -2.45
C PRO A 126 -6.46 9.50 -3.20
N TRP A 127 -6.77 8.32 -3.73
CA TRP A 127 -5.84 7.47 -4.48
C TRP A 127 -5.18 8.18 -5.69
N GLN A 128 -5.86 9.19 -6.26
CA GLN A 128 -5.37 9.91 -7.44
C GLN A 128 -4.15 10.80 -7.16
N TYR A 129 -3.82 11.05 -5.89
CA TYR A 129 -2.85 12.08 -5.51
C TYR A 129 -1.48 11.55 -5.09
N PHE A 130 -1.32 10.23 -4.99
CA PHE A 130 -0.06 9.59 -4.64
C PHE A 130 0.16 8.32 -5.47
N GLY A 131 1.42 7.97 -5.68
CA GLY A 131 1.84 7.02 -6.72
C GLY A 131 2.88 7.65 -7.64
N LEU A 132 3.35 6.88 -8.61
CA LEU A 132 4.28 7.31 -9.65
C LEU A 132 3.71 6.88 -11.00
N ASP A 133 4.08 7.56 -12.08
CA ASP A 133 3.96 7.00 -13.42
C ASP A 133 5.05 5.91 -13.55
N LEU A 134 4.64 4.65 -13.46
CA LEU A 134 5.53 3.51 -13.41
C LEU A 134 5.95 3.10 -14.81
N ASP A 135 5.09 3.24 -15.83
CA ASP A 135 5.33 2.75 -17.19
C ASP A 135 5.50 3.82 -18.27
N GLY A 136 5.36 5.10 -17.90
CA GLY A 136 5.50 6.26 -18.76
C GLY A 136 4.28 6.53 -19.64
N VAL A 137 3.10 5.98 -19.29
CA VAL A 137 1.87 6.08 -20.09
C VAL A 137 0.70 6.61 -19.27
N CYS A 138 0.36 7.87 -19.53
CA CYS A 138 -0.85 8.51 -19.03
C CYS A 138 -2.16 7.89 -19.58
N THR A 139 -2.73 6.93 -18.88
CA THR A 139 -3.97 6.24 -19.23
C THR A 139 -5.17 6.92 -18.60
N ASN A 140 -5.99 7.62 -19.39
CA ASN A 140 -7.23 8.26 -18.92
C ASN A 140 -7.09 9.25 -17.72
N SER A 141 -5.89 9.77 -17.41
CA SER A 141 -5.69 10.67 -16.27
C SER A 141 -6.67 11.87 -16.27
N PRO A 142 -7.25 12.25 -15.11
CA PRO A 142 -8.22 13.33 -15.01
C PRO A 142 -7.73 14.69 -15.54
N ASP A 143 -6.47 15.02 -15.30
CA ASP A 143 -5.84 16.30 -15.64
C ASP A 143 -5.24 16.35 -17.05
N CYS A 144 -5.28 15.23 -17.78
CA CYS A 144 -4.82 15.14 -19.16
C CYS A 144 -5.82 15.73 -20.18
N PRO A 145 -5.35 16.37 -21.26
CA PRO A 145 -6.18 16.75 -22.40
C PRO A 145 -6.93 15.56 -23.01
N ALA A 146 -8.13 15.79 -23.54
CA ALA A 146 -8.99 14.72 -24.09
C ALA A 146 -8.35 13.89 -25.23
N GLY A 147 -7.34 14.43 -25.92
CA GLY A 147 -6.62 13.72 -26.98
C GLY A 147 -5.69 12.60 -26.47
N GLU A 148 -5.28 12.66 -25.21
CA GLU A 148 -4.31 11.73 -24.59
C GLU A 148 -4.99 10.62 -23.79
N LYS A 149 -6.29 10.76 -23.50
CA LYS A 149 -7.06 9.81 -22.70
C LYS A 149 -7.21 8.40 -23.32
N ASN A 150 -6.75 8.18 -24.56
CA ASN A 150 -6.90 6.89 -25.26
C ASN A 150 -5.60 6.09 -25.38
N VAL A 151 -4.50 6.53 -24.77
CA VAL A 151 -3.28 5.72 -24.70
C VAL A 151 -3.45 4.71 -23.57
N VAL A 152 -3.03 3.46 -23.81
CA VAL A 152 -3.08 2.38 -22.82
C VAL A 152 -1.72 1.70 -22.80
N SER A 153 -1.24 1.36 -21.61
CA SER A 153 0.03 0.65 -21.43
C SER A 153 -0.05 -0.79 -21.96
N CYS A 154 -1.12 -1.49 -21.61
CA CYS A 154 -1.39 -2.88 -21.98
C CYS A 154 -2.89 -3.13 -22.20
N ARG A 155 -3.25 -4.31 -22.68
CA ARG A 155 -4.64 -4.73 -22.83
C ARG A 155 -5.22 -5.10 -21.47
N ALA A 156 -5.95 -4.17 -20.88
CA ALA A 156 -6.79 -4.44 -19.72
C ALA A 156 -8.04 -5.26 -20.10
N GLY A 157 -8.75 -5.79 -19.10
CA GLY A 157 -9.92 -6.66 -19.27
C GLY A 157 -11.16 -5.96 -19.82
N ILE A 158 -12.18 -5.79 -18.97
CA ILE A 158 -13.51 -5.27 -19.37
C ILE A 158 -13.52 -3.73 -19.47
N GLY A 159 -12.55 -3.07 -18.85
CA GLY A 159 -12.31 -1.63 -18.92
C GLY A 159 -10.82 -1.34 -18.74
N VAL A 160 -10.39 -0.17 -19.19
CA VAL A 160 -9.02 0.33 -18.99
C VAL A 160 -9.02 1.09 -17.66
N PRO A 161 -8.30 0.61 -16.62
CA PRO A 161 -8.15 1.36 -15.38
C PRO A 161 -7.53 2.74 -15.67
N PRO A 162 -8.09 3.84 -15.14
CA PRO A 162 -7.51 5.16 -15.30
C PRO A 162 -6.39 5.39 -14.29
N ASP A 163 -5.42 6.21 -14.68
CA ASP A 163 -4.39 6.72 -13.79
C ASP A 163 -4.96 7.82 -12.90
N GLY A 164 -4.26 8.06 -11.79
CA GLY A 164 -4.45 9.23 -10.96
C GLY A 164 -3.99 10.51 -11.64
N ILE A 165 -4.23 11.64 -10.97
CA ILE A 165 -3.75 12.97 -11.41
C ILE A 165 -2.25 12.90 -11.66
N GLY A 166 -1.81 13.51 -12.76
CA GLY A 166 -0.41 13.52 -13.11
C GLY A 166 0.14 12.15 -13.52
N CYS A 167 -0.70 11.28 -14.11
CA CYS A 167 -0.37 9.96 -14.65
C CYS A 167 0.15 8.98 -13.59
N ARG A 168 -0.39 9.07 -12.36
CA ARG A 168 0.04 8.17 -11.29
C ARG A 168 -0.63 6.81 -11.43
N ASP A 169 0.19 5.79 -11.53
CA ASP A 169 -0.24 4.40 -11.45
C ASP A 169 -0.45 4.01 -9.98
N ASN A 170 -1.70 3.90 -9.56
CA ASN A 170 -2.02 3.46 -8.19
C ASN A 170 -3.40 2.78 -8.08
N MET A 171 -3.64 1.80 -8.94
CA MET A 171 -4.90 1.07 -8.95
C MET A 171 -5.12 0.29 -7.63
N PHE A 172 -4.06 -0.11 -6.93
CA PHE A 172 -4.16 -0.68 -5.60
C PHE A 172 -4.84 0.24 -4.58
N ALA A 173 -4.46 1.52 -4.52
CA ALA A 173 -5.07 2.44 -3.57
C ALA A 173 -6.54 2.76 -3.88
N ARG A 174 -6.96 2.58 -5.13
CA ARG A 174 -8.38 2.62 -5.49
C ARG A 174 -9.13 1.36 -5.04
N LEU A 175 -8.45 0.21 -4.97
CA LEU A 175 -9.03 -1.06 -4.55
C LEU A 175 -9.17 -1.19 -3.04
N GLU A 176 -8.20 -0.73 -2.26
CA GLU A 176 -8.19 -0.95 -0.81
C GLU A 176 -9.47 -0.48 -0.10
N PRO A 177 -10.02 0.74 -0.37
CA PRO A 177 -11.26 1.18 0.27
C PRO A 177 -12.45 0.28 -0.06
N VAL A 178 -12.47 -0.26 -1.29
CA VAL A 178 -13.53 -1.17 -1.74
C VAL A 178 -13.45 -2.51 -1.00
N ALA A 179 -12.23 -3.01 -0.76
CA ALA A 179 -11.99 -4.22 0.01
C ALA A 179 -12.35 -4.01 1.49
N ALA A 180 -11.98 -2.86 2.05
CA ALA A 180 -12.28 -2.48 3.43
C ALA A 180 -13.79 -2.36 3.70
N ASP A 181 -14.55 -1.89 2.71
CA ASP A 181 -16.01 -1.80 2.79
C ASP A 181 -16.74 -3.16 2.69
N GLN A 182 -16.05 -4.24 2.29
CA GLN A 182 -16.67 -5.57 2.22
C GLN A 182 -16.77 -6.21 3.61
N PRO A 183 -17.97 -6.52 4.13
CA PRO A 183 -18.14 -7.03 5.49
C PRO A 183 -17.45 -8.38 5.78
N THR A 184 -17.18 -9.18 4.74
CA THR A 184 -16.54 -10.49 4.86
C THR A 184 -15.03 -10.45 4.63
N LEU A 185 -14.47 -9.27 4.32
CA LEU A 185 -13.04 -9.07 4.04
C LEU A 185 -12.44 -7.96 4.92
N GLY A 186 -13.02 -6.76 4.92
CA GLY A 186 -12.50 -5.61 5.65
C GLY A 186 -12.34 -5.84 7.15
N GLU A 187 -13.46 -5.84 7.89
CA GLU A 187 -13.46 -5.97 9.35
C GLU A 187 -12.83 -7.30 9.84
N PRO A 188 -13.18 -8.49 9.29
CA PRO A 188 -12.65 -9.76 9.83
C PRO A 188 -11.14 -9.93 9.69
N PHE A 189 -10.53 -9.29 8.68
CA PHE A 189 -9.08 -9.35 8.43
C PHE A 189 -8.37 -8.04 8.80
N GLY A 190 -9.08 -7.05 9.34
CA GLY A 190 -8.54 -5.72 9.63
C GLY A 190 -7.93 -5.03 8.39
N ILE A 191 -8.52 -5.25 7.22
CA ILE A 191 -8.12 -4.61 5.96
C ILE A 191 -8.81 -3.24 5.92
N SER A 192 -8.21 -2.26 6.56
CA SER A 192 -8.56 -0.85 6.39
C SER A 192 -7.37 0.04 6.74
N GLU A 193 -7.24 1.17 6.04
CA GLU A 193 -6.23 2.20 6.35
C GLU A 193 -6.20 2.55 7.85
N ASP A 194 -7.37 2.73 8.49
CA ASP A 194 -7.48 3.00 9.93
C ASP A 194 -6.92 1.86 10.80
N SER A 195 -7.19 0.58 10.45
CA SER A 195 -6.68 -0.57 11.18
C SER A 195 -5.16 -0.68 11.07
N PHE A 196 -4.61 -0.50 9.87
CA PHE A 196 -3.17 -0.49 9.64
C PHE A 196 -2.49 0.64 10.44
N ASN A 197 -3.05 1.84 10.39
CA ASN A 197 -2.50 3.00 11.09
C ASN A 197 -2.61 2.89 12.60
N CYS A 198 -3.68 2.31 13.12
CA CYS A 198 -3.79 1.99 14.54
C CYS A 198 -2.64 1.06 14.99
N GLU A 199 -2.38 -0.01 14.24
CA GLU A 199 -1.32 -0.98 14.58
C GLU A 199 0.09 -0.40 14.42
N LEU A 200 0.33 0.44 13.41
CA LEU A 200 1.59 1.18 13.25
C LEU A 200 1.82 2.17 14.39
N HIS A 201 0.76 2.87 14.82
CA HIS A 201 0.81 3.83 15.92
C HIS A 201 1.10 3.14 17.27
N ARG A 202 0.47 1.98 17.49
CA ARG A 202 0.72 1.10 18.64
C ARG A 202 2.12 0.48 18.60
N GLY A 203 2.67 0.26 17.41
CA GLY A 203 3.96 -0.38 17.20
C GLY A 203 3.88 -1.90 17.13
N SER A 204 2.77 -2.45 16.62
CA SER A 204 2.56 -3.90 16.49
C SER A 204 3.33 -4.50 15.31
N PHE A 205 3.60 -3.70 14.28
CA PHE A 205 4.49 -4.05 13.17
C PHE A 205 5.03 -2.76 12.54
N THR A 206 6.09 -2.87 11.74
CA THR A 206 6.54 -1.80 10.84
C THR A 206 7.54 -2.36 9.82
N ILE A 207 7.96 -1.50 8.88
CA ILE A 207 9.15 -1.70 8.08
C ILE A 207 10.22 -0.75 8.61
N LEU A 208 11.34 -1.30 9.08
CA LEU A 208 12.52 -0.52 9.44
C LEU A 208 13.34 -0.22 8.21
N ILE A 209 13.69 1.05 8.02
CA ILE A 209 14.54 1.54 6.92
C ILE A 209 15.84 2.02 7.54
N LYS A 210 16.94 1.30 7.29
CA LYS A 210 18.30 1.71 7.68
C LYS A 210 18.88 2.57 6.56
N VAL A 211 19.32 3.77 6.91
CA VAL A 211 20.02 4.68 5.99
C VAL A 211 21.49 4.74 6.38
N THR A 212 22.38 4.36 5.46
CA THR A 212 23.83 4.34 5.68
C THR A 212 24.54 5.17 4.60
N GLY A 213 25.59 5.89 4.98
CA GLY A 213 26.39 6.70 4.06
C GLY A 213 25.83 8.08 3.74
N TYR A 214 24.66 8.44 4.28
CA TYR A 214 24.05 9.75 4.01
C TYR A 214 24.90 10.89 4.58
N ASN A 215 25.33 11.83 3.73
CA ASN A 215 26.19 12.95 4.12
C ASN A 215 25.42 14.22 4.59
N GLY A 216 24.08 14.15 4.65
CA GLY A 216 23.22 15.24 5.06
C GLY A 216 22.96 16.32 4.00
N GLN A 217 23.50 16.17 2.79
CA GLN A 217 23.27 17.10 1.69
C GLN A 217 21.98 16.75 0.93
N PRO A 218 21.26 17.75 0.37
CA PRO A 218 20.09 17.49 -0.47
C PRO A 218 20.40 16.64 -1.71
N ASN A 219 21.66 16.62 -2.15
CA ASN A 219 22.11 15.82 -3.27
C ASN A 219 23.30 14.97 -2.81
N ASP A 220 23.13 13.65 -2.79
CA ASP A 220 24.12 12.66 -2.39
C ASP A 220 24.05 11.52 -3.41
N ASP A 221 25.16 11.22 -4.09
CA ASP A 221 25.14 10.28 -5.20
C ASP A 221 25.19 8.82 -4.76
N ASN A 222 25.47 8.56 -3.48
CA ASN A 222 25.65 7.19 -3.01
C ASN A 222 25.32 7.03 -1.52
N ILE A 223 24.14 6.48 -1.26
CA ILE A 223 23.75 5.97 0.05
C ILE A 223 23.36 4.50 -0.08
N ARG A 224 23.20 3.82 1.06
CA ARG A 224 22.61 2.49 1.12
C ARG A 224 21.31 2.54 1.89
N LEU A 225 20.28 1.90 1.34
CA LEU A 225 19.01 1.64 2.00
C LEU A 225 18.88 0.14 2.28
N ASP A 226 18.60 -0.23 3.53
CA ASP A 226 18.25 -1.60 3.89
C ASP A 226 16.85 -1.60 4.55
N PHE A 227 16.00 -2.57 4.17
CA PHE A 227 14.64 -2.71 4.67
C PHE A 227 14.52 -3.97 5.53
N TYR A 228 13.95 -3.84 6.73
CA TYR A 228 13.74 -4.97 7.64
C TYR A 228 12.28 -5.03 8.07
N MET A 229 11.67 -6.20 7.93
CA MET A 229 10.34 -6.44 8.49
C MET A 229 10.45 -6.52 10.01
N SER A 230 9.51 -5.88 10.70
CA SER A 230 9.48 -5.86 12.15
C SER A 230 8.11 -6.34 12.67
N PRO A 231 8.09 -7.39 13.52
CA PRO A 231 6.86 -7.90 14.14
C PRO A 231 6.45 -7.11 15.39
N GLY A 232 6.92 -5.87 15.51
CA GLY A 232 6.54 -4.94 16.58
C GLY A 232 7.70 -4.53 17.50
N VAL A 233 7.40 -3.56 18.35
CA VAL A 233 8.30 -3.15 19.44
C VAL A 233 8.49 -4.27 20.47
N ASP A 234 9.64 -4.32 21.13
CA ASP A 234 9.96 -5.31 22.19
C ASP A 234 9.26 -5.00 23.53
N ARG A 235 8.20 -4.19 23.49
CA ARG A 235 7.41 -3.81 24.65
C ARG A 235 5.96 -3.64 24.26
N ASP A 236 5.10 -4.41 24.90
CA ASP A 236 3.66 -4.29 24.71
C ASP A 236 3.15 -2.92 25.17
N GLN A 237 2.25 -2.34 24.36
CA GLN A 237 1.45 -1.19 24.76
C GLN A 237 0.28 -1.65 25.63
N SER A 238 -0.19 -0.80 26.54
CA SER A 238 -1.29 -1.11 27.46
C SER A 238 -2.69 -1.02 26.82
N TRP A 239 -2.75 -0.83 25.50
CA TRP A 239 -3.96 -0.65 24.72
C TRP A 239 -3.83 -1.46 23.42
N GLU A 240 -4.95 -1.71 22.75
CA GLU A 240 -5.04 -2.61 21.59
C GLU A 240 -5.90 -1.98 20.50
N CYS A 241 -5.67 -2.41 19.26
CA CYS A 241 -6.54 -2.05 18.15
C CYS A 241 -7.68 -3.08 17.98
N PRO A 242 -8.70 -2.77 17.17
CA PRO A 242 -9.13 -1.41 16.88
C PRO A 242 -9.64 -0.72 18.16
N GLU A 243 -9.23 0.52 18.42
CA GLU A 243 -9.75 1.35 19.53
C GLU A 243 -10.14 2.74 19.00
N GLN A 244 -11.33 3.21 19.38
CA GLN A 244 -11.75 4.56 19.01
C GLN A 244 -10.84 5.63 19.64
N GLY A 245 -10.35 6.56 18.82
CA GLY A 245 -9.46 7.63 19.29
C GLY A 245 -8.03 7.14 19.56
N TRP A 246 -7.61 6.04 18.91
CA TRP A 246 -6.24 5.52 18.98
C TRP A 246 -5.20 6.58 18.61
N ASP A 247 -5.55 7.51 17.71
CA ASP A 247 -4.72 8.63 17.24
C ASP A 247 -4.38 9.63 18.37
N GLN A 248 -5.19 9.67 19.43
CA GLN A 248 -4.95 10.47 20.63
C GLN A 248 -4.07 9.76 21.67
N ARG A 249 -3.79 8.46 21.48
CA ARG A 249 -2.87 7.71 22.35
C ARG A 249 -1.44 8.15 22.06
N ALA A 250 -0.57 8.02 23.06
CA ALA A 250 0.85 8.24 22.85
C ALA A 250 1.41 7.14 21.92
N PRO A 251 2.06 7.51 20.81
CA PRO A 251 2.75 6.53 19.97
C PRO A 251 3.95 5.89 20.69
N TRP A 252 4.52 4.84 20.08
CA TRP A 252 5.85 4.37 20.44
C TRP A 252 6.91 5.48 20.30
N LEU A 253 7.98 5.40 21.10
CA LEU A 253 9.07 6.39 21.12
C LEU A 253 10.29 5.89 20.34
N ALA A 254 11.12 6.81 19.85
CA ALA A 254 12.35 6.47 19.11
C ALA A 254 13.31 5.55 19.90
N SER A 255 13.25 5.58 21.23
CA SER A 255 14.05 4.73 22.13
C SER A 255 13.48 3.34 22.34
N PHE A 256 12.27 3.04 21.84
CA PHE A 256 11.69 1.70 21.94
C PHE A 256 12.37 0.79 20.91
N PRO A 257 13.00 -0.32 21.35
CA PRO A 257 13.64 -1.23 20.42
C PRO A 257 12.59 -2.01 19.62
N TRP A 258 12.76 -2.06 18.31
CA TRP A 258 11.92 -2.83 17.39
C TRP A 258 12.51 -4.21 17.13
N LYS A 259 11.72 -5.26 17.33
CA LYS A 259 12.15 -6.60 16.94
C LYS A 259 12.42 -6.63 15.43
N VAL A 260 13.35 -7.46 14.99
CA VAL A 260 13.72 -7.55 13.58
C VAL A 260 13.51 -8.98 13.11
N ASP A 261 12.83 -9.19 11.99
CA ASP A 261 12.76 -10.52 11.39
C ASP A 261 14.17 -10.99 11.01
N LYS A 262 14.63 -12.05 11.67
CA LYS A 262 15.94 -12.63 11.48
C LYS A 262 16.15 -13.15 10.06
N ALA A 263 15.08 -13.51 9.34
CA ALA A 263 15.16 -13.93 7.94
C ALA A 263 15.66 -12.81 7.02
N MET A 264 15.55 -11.54 7.46
CA MET A 264 15.98 -10.37 6.70
C MET A 264 17.48 -10.09 6.83
N LEU A 265 18.21 -10.77 7.71
CA LEU A 265 19.59 -10.41 8.05
C LEU A 265 20.62 -11.20 7.22
N GLN A 266 21.56 -10.48 6.59
CA GLN A 266 22.78 -11.05 6.00
C GLN A 266 23.92 -11.15 7.03
N GLY A 267 23.64 -11.71 8.21
CA GLY A 267 24.62 -11.82 9.28
C GLY A 267 24.00 -11.96 10.66
N THR A 268 24.81 -11.77 11.69
CA THR A 268 24.34 -11.74 13.09
C THR A 268 24.19 -10.29 13.55
N ALA A 269 23.03 -9.93 14.11
CA ALA A 269 22.83 -8.63 14.75
C ALA A 269 23.73 -8.49 15.99
N THR A 270 24.47 -7.37 16.07
CA THR A 270 25.35 -7.06 17.20
C THR A 270 24.98 -5.71 17.81
N GLY A 271 24.20 -5.73 18.88
CA GLY A 271 23.73 -4.51 19.54
C GLY A 271 22.69 -3.77 18.69
N SER A 272 22.81 -2.45 18.62
CA SER A 272 21.88 -1.55 17.90
C SER A 272 22.26 -1.30 16.44
N ASP A 273 23.28 -1.99 15.91
CA ASP A 273 23.62 -1.94 14.48
C ASP A 273 23.29 -3.28 13.84
N LEU A 274 22.36 -3.27 12.89
CA LEU A 274 21.96 -4.44 12.13
C LEU A 274 22.97 -4.72 11.02
N PRO A 275 23.30 -5.99 10.71
CA PRO A 275 24.00 -6.32 9.47
C PRO A 275 23.11 -5.94 8.28
N ASN A 276 23.68 -5.93 7.08
CA ASN A 276 22.94 -5.70 5.85
C ASN A 276 21.66 -6.55 5.75
N SER A 277 20.62 -5.98 5.14
CA SER A 277 19.39 -6.71 4.86
C SER A 277 19.50 -7.54 3.58
N THR A 278 18.72 -8.61 3.51
CA THR A 278 18.43 -9.32 2.25
C THR A 278 17.58 -8.49 1.29
N LEU A 279 16.85 -7.49 1.80
CA LEU A 279 16.15 -6.48 1.02
C LEU A 279 16.88 -5.15 1.15
N ALA A 280 17.69 -4.80 0.16
CA ALA A 280 18.49 -3.58 0.20
C ALA A 280 18.76 -3.03 -1.20
N ASP A 281 18.95 -1.72 -1.26
CA ASP A 281 19.55 -1.02 -2.38
C ASP A 281 20.95 -0.51 -1.96
N PRO A 282 22.05 -1.14 -2.42
CA PRO A 282 23.40 -0.66 -2.15
C PRO A 282 23.75 0.63 -2.89
N ASP A 283 23.02 0.97 -3.94
CA ASP A 283 23.32 2.06 -4.88
C ASP A 283 22.22 3.14 -4.87
N ALA A 284 21.50 3.25 -3.75
CA ALA A 284 20.51 4.30 -3.51
C ALA A 284 21.19 5.68 -3.52
N TYR A 285 20.41 6.74 -3.65
CA TYR A 285 20.92 8.11 -3.70
C TYR A 285 19.97 9.10 -3.04
N VAL A 286 20.41 10.34 -2.88
CA VAL A 286 19.59 11.46 -2.42
C VAL A 286 19.53 12.51 -3.52
N ARG A 287 18.33 12.95 -3.90
CA ARG A 287 18.16 14.06 -4.84
C ARG A 287 17.13 15.06 -4.34
N ASP A 288 17.54 16.32 -4.32
CA ASP A 288 16.78 17.46 -3.80
C ASP A 288 16.11 17.16 -2.44
N GLY A 289 16.83 16.43 -1.58
CA GLY A 289 16.42 16.07 -0.22
C GLY A 289 15.62 14.77 -0.11
N TYR A 290 15.33 14.07 -1.20
CA TYR A 290 14.65 12.77 -1.16
C TYR A 290 15.64 11.62 -1.23
N LEU A 291 15.55 10.69 -0.28
CA LEU A 291 16.10 9.34 -0.42
C LEU A 291 15.37 8.67 -1.58
N VAL A 292 16.11 8.04 -2.47
CA VAL A 292 15.57 7.26 -3.57
C VAL A 292 16.31 5.93 -3.61
N GLY A 293 15.57 4.82 -3.69
CA GLY A 293 16.16 3.51 -3.93
C GLY A 293 15.22 2.54 -4.60
N ASP A 294 15.81 1.57 -5.29
CA ASP A 294 15.11 0.48 -5.95
C ASP A 294 14.93 -0.69 -4.98
N LEU A 295 13.71 -1.24 -4.92
CA LEU A 295 13.49 -2.51 -4.24
C LEU A 295 13.95 -3.65 -5.17
N PRO A 296 14.65 -4.67 -4.63
CA PRO A 296 14.96 -5.87 -5.41
C PRO A 296 13.71 -6.48 -6.05
N ASP A 297 13.81 -6.98 -7.28
CA ASP A 297 12.67 -7.62 -7.94
C ASP A 297 12.17 -8.82 -7.11
N GLY A 298 10.88 -8.82 -6.80
CA GLY A 298 10.25 -9.80 -5.92
C GLY A 298 10.43 -9.51 -4.43
N ALA A 299 10.83 -8.30 -4.04
CA ALA A 299 10.87 -7.85 -2.66
C ALA A 299 9.48 -7.95 -2.03
N GLU A 300 9.38 -8.72 -0.95
CA GLU A 300 8.12 -8.94 -0.24
C GLU A 300 8.09 -8.06 1.01
N MET A 301 7.16 -7.10 1.02
CA MET A 301 6.91 -6.21 2.15
C MET A 301 5.75 -6.77 2.97
N ARG A 302 5.93 -6.90 4.28
CA ARG A 302 4.96 -7.51 5.18
C ARG A 302 4.69 -6.62 6.37
N PHE A 303 3.41 -6.41 6.68
CA PHE A 303 2.94 -5.68 7.85
C PHE A 303 2.38 -6.66 8.89
N ILE A 304 3.20 -7.62 9.32
CA ILE A 304 2.78 -8.70 10.21
C ILE A 304 3.36 -8.46 11.59
N GLY A 305 2.52 -8.51 12.62
CA GLY A 305 2.90 -8.40 14.03
C GLY A 305 2.40 -9.59 14.84
N ASP A 306 3.12 -9.96 15.90
CA ASP A 306 2.71 -11.07 16.79
C ASP A 306 1.36 -10.81 17.49
N ASN A 307 1.00 -9.54 17.67
CA ASN A 307 -0.17 -9.07 18.41
C ASN A 307 -1.03 -8.08 17.61
N ALA A 308 -0.94 -8.14 16.27
CA ALA A 308 -1.70 -7.27 15.38
C ALA A 308 -3.06 -7.88 15.03
N ASN A 309 -4.10 -7.06 15.03
CA ASN A 309 -5.43 -7.44 14.58
C ASN A 309 -5.58 -7.31 13.06
N ALA A 310 -4.89 -6.34 12.46
CA ALA A 310 -4.79 -6.26 11.01
C ALA A 310 -3.95 -7.44 10.50
N ALA A 311 -4.57 -8.28 9.67
CA ALA A 311 -3.87 -9.35 8.99
C ALA A 311 -3.02 -8.72 7.90
N GLY A 312 -1.75 -8.45 8.22
CA GLY A 312 -0.80 -7.89 7.27
C GLY A 312 -0.75 -8.72 6.00
N PHE A 313 -1.26 -8.18 4.89
CA PHE A 313 -1.16 -8.83 3.60
C PHE A 313 0.24 -8.54 3.00
N PRO A 314 0.99 -9.57 2.61
CA PRO A 314 2.32 -9.39 2.03
C PRO A 314 2.19 -8.86 0.60
N LEU A 315 2.93 -7.81 0.27
CA LEU A 315 3.00 -7.29 -1.09
C LEU A 315 4.36 -7.59 -1.70
N LYS A 316 4.34 -8.32 -2.81
CA LYS A 316 5.55 -8.67 -3.55
C LYS A 316 5.74 -7.74 -4.73
N PHE A 317 6.67 -6.82 -4.59
CA PHE A 317 6.94 -5.75 -5.55
C PHE A 317 7.88 -6.21 -6.67
N TYR A 318 7.53 -5.82 -7.89
CA TYR A 318 8.37 -5.86 -9.08
C TYR A 318 8.63 -4.43 -9.54
N LYS A 319 9.89 -4.12 -9.87
CA LYS A 319 10.33 -2.74 -10.16
C LYS A 319 9.86 -1.79 -9.06
N GLY A 320 10.03 -2.20 -7.81
CA GLY A 320 9.62 -1.41 -6.66
C GLY A 320 10.55 -0.23 -6.47
N ILE A 321 10.01 0.90 -6.05
CA ILE A 321 10.71 2.15 -5.82
C ILE A 321 10.32 2.66 -4.45
N PHE A 322 11.32 3.08 -3.70
CA PHE A 322 11.17 3.78 -2.44
C PHE A 322 11.61 5.23 -2.63
N VAL A 323 10.76 6.17 -2.22
CA VAL A 323 11.15 7.56 -2.02
C VAL A 323 10.71 8.05 -0.66
N ALA A 324 11.50 8.92 -0.03
CA ALA A 324 11.10 9.61 1.20
C ALA A 324 11.97 10.84 1.45
N ARG A 325 11.42 11.87 2.08
CA ARG A 325 12.17 13.09 2.45
C ARG A 325 12.55 13.08 3.93
N PRO A 326 13.80 12.72 4.30
CA PRO A 326 14.27 12.75 5.67
C PRO A 326 14.57 14.18 6.11
N GLU A 327 14.10 14.53 7.30
CA GLU A 327 14.38 15.78 7.98
C GLU A 327 14.87 15.49 9.40
N LEU A 328 15.93 16.17 9.80
CA LEU A 328 16.40 16.14 11.18
C LEU A 328 15.69 17.25 11.96
N GLY A 329 14.84 16.85 12.91
CA GLY A 329 14.11 17.78 13.77
C GLY A 329 15.03 18.55 14.73
N ASN A 330 14.49 19.63 15.31
CA ASN A 330 15.20 20.41 16.35
C ASN A 330 15.47 19.61 17.64
N ASP A 331 14.76 18.50 17.83
CA ASP A 331 14.95 17.52 18.90
C ASP A 331 16.10 16.54 18.60
N GLY A 332 16.71 16.63 17.42
CA GLY A 332 17.77 15.73 16.98
C GLY A 332 17.26 14.36 16.53
N LEU A 333 15.96 14.22 16.28
CA LEU A 333 15.37 12.99 15.74
C LEU A 333 15.08 13.13 14.26
N TRP A 334 15.32 12.04 13.51
CA TRP A 334 14.95 11.95 12.12
C TRP A 334 13.46 11.64 11.94
N THR A 335 12.82 12.32 11.01
CA THR A 335 11.49 12.00 10.51
C THR A 335 11.56 11.97 8.99
N ALA A 336 10.87 11.04 8.36
CA ALA A 336 10.67 11.05 6.92
C ALA A 336 9.21 11.38 6.59
N TYR A 337 9.05 12.38 5.75
CA TYR A 337 7.77 12.83 5.23
C TYR A 337 7.68 12.52 3.74
N ASP A 338 6.47 12.59 3.20
CA ASP A 338 6.23 12.41 1.77
C ASP A 338 6.88 11.11 1.26
N GLY A 339 6.74 10.06 2.08
CA GLY A 339 7.23 8.73 1.77
C GLY A 339 6.30 8.07 0.76
N LEU A 340 6.86 7.33 -0.18
CA LEU A 340 6.12 6.51 -1.12
C LEU A 340 6.86 5.21 -1.40
N LEU A 341 6.16 4.09 -1.21
CA LEU A 341 6.51 2.79 -1.74
C LEU A 341 5.66 2.56 -2.98
N ALA A 342 6.29 2.49 -4.15
CA ALA A 342 5.59 2.30 -5.42
C ALA A 342 6.13 1.07 -6.16
N GLY A 343 5.35 0.50 -7.05
CA GLY A 343 5.80 -0.60 -7.91
C GLY A 343 4.63 -1.42 -8.43
N ARG A 344 4.93 -2.67 -8.78
CA ARG A 344 3.95 -3.54 -9.46
C ARG A 344 3.80 -4.83 -8.70
N VAL A 345 2.57 -5.30 -8.55
CA VAL A 345 2.29 -6.60 -7.93
C VAL A 345 1.54 -7.45 -8.94
N ARG A 346 2.08 -8.62 -9.27
CA ARG A 346 1.43 -9.53 -10.21
C ARG A 346 0.12 -10.04 -9.64
N GLN A 347 -0.84 -10.32 -10.51
CA GLN A 347 -2.13 -10.89 -10.10
C GLN A 347 -1.96 -12.15 -9.22
N GLY A 348 -1.07 -13.06 -9.60
CA GLY A 348 -0.83 -14.30 -8.86
C GLY A 348 -0.21 -14.09 -7.48
N ASP A 349 0.67 -13.11 -7.33
CA ASP A 349 1.27 -12.79 -6.03
C ASP A 349 0.25 -12.10 -5.11
N MET A 350 -0.63 -11.25 -5.66
CA MET A 350 -1.74 -10.66 -4.88
C MET A 350 -2.72 -11.74 -4.38
N LEU A 351 -3.10 -12.70 -5.23
CA LEU A 351 -3.94 -13.83 -4.81
C LEU A 351 -3.27 -14.68 -3.73
N THR A 352 -1.96 -14.91 -3.86
CA THR A 352 -1.17 -15.62 -2.86
C THR A 352 -1.18 -14.87 -1.53
N ALA A 353 -1.06 -13.54 -1.55
CA ALA A 353 -1.11 -12.70 -0.35
C ALA A 353 -2.44 -12.84 0.40
N PHE A 354 -3.58 -12.82 -0.31
CA PHE A 354 -4.89 -13.05 0.30
C PHE A 354 -5.03 -14.45 0.89
N ASN A 355 -4.54 -15.48 0.18
CA ASN A 355 -4.54 -16.84 0.73
C ASN A 355 -3.66 -16.98 1.98
N GLN A 356 -2.56 -16.24 2.05
CA GLN A 356 -1.60 -16.24 3.16
C GLN A 356 -2.14 -15.57 4.43
N ILE A 357 -3.10 -14.66 4.31
CA ILE A 357 -3.84 -14.10 5.45
C ILE A 357 -5.08 -14.92 5.82
N GLY A 358 -5.32 -16.05 5.15
CA GLY A 358 -6.46 -16.93 5.41
C GLY A 358 -7.73 -16.62 4.59
N PHE A 359 -7.68 -15.65 3.67
CA PHE A 359 -8.82 -15.33 2.81
C PHE A 359 -8.92 -16.29 1.63
N CYS A 360 -9.61 -17.41 1.83
CA CYS A 360 -9.80 -18.45 0.83
C CYS A 360 -11.21 -19.06 0.91
N GLU A 361 -11.74 -19.55 -0.21
CA GLU A 361 -13.07 -20.17 -0.26
C GLU A 361 -13.21 -21.30 0.80
N GLY A 362 -14.18 -21.16 1.70
CA GLY A 362 -14.44 -22.11 2.78
C GLY A 362 -13.48 -22.04 3.97
N GLY A 363 -12.47 -21.16 3.91
CA GLY A 363 -11.60 -20.80 5.03
C GLY A 363 -12.41 -20.18 6.17
N ASP A 364 -11.97 -20.40 7.41
CA ASP A 364 -12.60 -19.78 8.58
C ASP A 364 -12.24 -18.30 8.65
N LEU A 365 -13.20 -17.45 9.00
CA LEU A 365 -12.95 -16.04 9.27
C LEU A 365 -12.08 -15.92 10.54
N PRO A 366 -11.13 -14.95 10.63
CA PRO A 366 -10.25 -14.83 11.79
C PRO A 366 -10.97 -14.60 13.13
N ASP A 367 -12.15 -14.00 13.08
CA ASP A 367 -13.03 -13.75 14.24
C ASP A 367 -13.86 -14.99 14.66
N GLY A 368 -13.77 -16.10 13.91
CA GLY A 368 -14.52 -17.33 14.14
C GLY A 368 -16.03 -17.21 13.89
N THR A 369 -16.52 -16.13 13.28
CA THR A 369 -17.96 -15.90 13.07
C THR A 369 -18.53 -16.70 11.89
N GLY A 370 -17.67 -17.23 11.03
CA GLY A 370 -18.12 -17.99 9.87
C GLY A 370 -17.00 -18.45 8.95
N LYS A 371 -17.36 -18.65 7.68
CA LYS A 371 -16.45 -19.05 6.61
C LYS A 371 -16.53 -18.04 5.47
N VAL A 372 -15.42 -17.83 4.77
CA VAL A 372 -15.39 -17.03 3.54
C VAL A 372 -16.26 -17.73 2.49
N ALA A 373 -17.29 -17.03 2.01
CA ALA A 373 -18.17 -17.58 0.99
C ALA A 373 -17.46 -17.65 -0.36
N ALA A 374 -17.82 -18.63 -1.19
CA ALA A 374 -17.30 -18.75 -2.56
C ALA A 374 -17.56 -17.47 -3.39
N ALA A 375 -18.70 -16.80 -3.15
CA ALA A 375 -19.02 -15.55 -3.83
C ALA A 375 -18.02 -14.43 -3.49
N ASP A 376 -17.59 -14.34 -2.23
CA ASP A 376 -16.66 -13.30 -1.76
C ASP A 376 -15.24 -13.54 -2.31
N ALA A 377 -14.79 -14.79 -2.29
CA ALA A 377 -13.51 -15.17 -2.89
C ALA A 377 -13.49 -14.89 -4.41
N ASN A 378 -14.57 -15.25 -5.12
CA ASN A 378 -14.69 -14.97 -6.56
C ASN A 378 -14.79 -13.47 -6.85
N LEU A 379 -15.45 -12.70 -5.98
CA LEU A 379 -15.54 -11.25 -6.11
C LEU A 379 -14.14 -10.62 -6.14
N LEU A 380 -13.27 -11.01 -5.19
CA LEU A 380 -11.90 -10.53 -5.16
C LEU A 380 -11.11 -10.94 -6.41
N ILE A 381 -11.20 -12.21 -6.83
CA ILE A 381 -10.51 -12.71 -8.02
C ILE A 381 -10.92 -11.94 -9.28
N ASP A 382 -12.22 -11.76 -9.47
CA ASP A 382 -12.75 -11.03 -10.62
C ASP A 382 -12.37 -9.55 -10.53
N TYR A 383 -12.39 -8.96 -9.33
CA TYR A 383 -11.97 -7.59 -9.11
C TYR A 383 -10.49 -7.38 -9.44
N LEU A 384 -9.60 -8.28 -9.00
CA LEU A 384 -8.19 -8.23 -9.38
C LEU A 384 -8.04 -8.38 -10.91
N ARG A 385 -8.76 -9.33 -11.53
CA ARG A 385 -8.65 -9.57 -12.97
C ARG A 385 -9.03 -8.33 -13.81
N VAL A 386 -10.03 -7.56 -13.40
CA VAL A 386 -10.48 -6.38 -14.17
C VAL A 386 -9.66 -5.12 -13.89
N ASN A 387 -8.84 -5.11 -12.83
CA ASN A 387 -8.07 -3.95 -12.39
C ASN A 387 -6.54 -4.14 -12.54
N MET A 388 -6.09 -5.11 -13.34
CA MET A 388 -4.70 -5.12 -13.81
C MET A 388 -4.52 -4.02 -14.86
N ASP A 389 -3.58 -3.13 -14.63
CA ASP A 389 -3.39 -1.88 -15.37
C ASP A 389 -2.00 -1.76 -16.00
N VAL A 390 -1.02 -2.50 -15.48
CA VAL A 390 0.38 -2.42 -15.92
C VAL A 390 0.99 -3.81 -16.16
N MET A 391 2.13 -3.86 -16.85
CA MET A 391 2.93 -5.07 -17.01
C MET A 391 4.04 -5.13 -15.93
N SER A 392 4.25 -6.30 -15.30
CA SER A 392 5.27 -6.53 -14.26
C SER A 392 6.68 -6.20 -14.71
N THR A 393 6.94 -6.29 -16.02
CA THR A 393 8.24 -5.99 -16.63
C THR A 393 8.53 -4.50 -16.72
N GLY A 394 7.49 -3.65 -16.65
CA GLY A 394 7.56 -2.22 -16.97
C GLY A 394 7.58 -1.93 -18.47
N GLU A 395 7.34 -2.92 -19.33
CA GLU A 395 7.19 -2.69 -20.76
C GLU A 395 5.80 -2.15 -21.10
N VAL A 396 5.75 -1.22 -22.06
CA VAL A 396 4.51 -0.75 -22.69
C VAL A 396 4.22 -1.62 -23.90
N ASN A 397 3.17 -2.44 -23.82
CA ASN A 397 2.71 -3.27 -24.92
C ASN A 397 1.18 -3.35 -24.97
N PRO A 398 0.53 -2.46 -25.75
CA PRO A 398 -0.93 -2.42 -25.89
C PRO A 398 -1.57 -3.72 -26.43
N ASN A 399 -0.77 -4.66 -26.96
CA ASN A 399 -1.25 -5.93 -27.50
C ASN A 399 -1.11 -7.10 -26.52
N ALA A 400 -0.36 -6.95 -25.43
CA ALA A 400 -0.22 -7.93 -24.36
C ALA A 400 -1.25 -7.67 -23.26
N ASP A 401 -1.69 -8.71 -22.56
CA ASP A 401 -2.55 -8.54 -21.39
C ASP A 401 -1.76 -7.92 -20.23
N CYS A 402 -2.39 -7.00 -19.50
CA CYS A 402 -1.84 -6.53 -18.23
C CYS A 402 -1.78 -7.71 -17.24
N ASP A 403 -0.63 -7.93 -16.60
CA ASP A 403 -0.40 -9.05 -15.69
C ASP A 403 -0.21 -8.61 -14.23
N SER A 404 -0.23 -7.30 -13.99
CA SER A 404 0.08 -6.68 -12.72
C SER A 404 -0.80 -5.49 -12.42
N MET A 405 -0.93 -5.24 -11.12
CA MET A 405 -1.54 -4.05 -10.56
C MET A 405 -0.45 -3.08 -10.14
N SER A 406 -0.62 -1.81 -10.49
CA SER A 406 0.18 -0.73 -9.94
C SER A 406 -0.15 -0.50 -8.47
N VAL A 407 0.89 -0.29 -7.69
CA VAL A 407 0.81 -0.07 -6.25
C VAL A 407 1.56 1.21 -5.92
N GLY A 408 0.89 2.13 -5.24
CA GLY A 408 1.50 3.25 -4.53
C GLY A 408 0.97 3.27 -3.09
N ILE A 409 1.86 3.26 -2.13
CA ILE A 409 1.55 3.35 -0.70
C ILE A 409 2.32 4.56 -0.16
N ALA A 410 1.61 5.64 0.14
CA ALA A 410 2.27 6.79 0.77
C ALA A 410 2.44 6.52 2.27
N PHE A 411 3.45 7.12 2.88
CA PHE A 411 3.76 6.90 4.30
C PHE A 411 4.47 8.07 4.96
N THR A 412 4.41 8.10 6.29
CA THR A 412 5.40 8.79 7.13
C THR A 412 6.20 7.76 7.91
N ALA A 413 7.41 8.14 8.28
CA ALA A 413 8.25 7.34 9.15
C ALA A 413 8.97 8.23 10.15
N ARG A 414 9.30 7.70 11.32
CA ARG A 414 10.05 8.43 12.36
C ARG A 414 11.21 7.59 12.88
N GLN A 415 12.18 8.25 13.50
CA GLN A 415 13.38 7.59 13.99
C GLN A 415 13.04 6.42 14.91
N ALA A 416 13.69 5.29 14.66
CA ALA A 416 13.52 4.06 15.40
C ALA A 416 14.86 3.55 15.94
N THR A 417 14.80 2.68 16.94
CA THR A 417 15.96 1.93 17.42
C THR A 417 15.75 0.47 17.05
N PRO A 418 16.67 -0.17 16.30
CA PRO A 418 16.57 -1.60 16.06
C PRO A 418 16.83 -2.37 17.36
N GLY A 419 16.07 -3.44 17.55
CA GLY A 419 16.08 -4.31 18.70
C GLY A 419 16.59 -5.72 18.37
N PRO A 420 16.17 -6.75 19.13
CA PRO A 420 16.63 -8.11 18.92
C PRO A 420 16.12 -8.70 17.60
N ALA A 421 16.93 -9.55 16.98
CA ALA A 421 16.49 -10.39 15.88
C ALA A 421 15.63 -11.56 16.41
N VAL A 422 14.45 -11.76 15.84
CA VAL A 422 13.49 -12.80 16.23
C VAL A 422 13.09 -13.62 15.00
N ASP A 423 12.73 -14.87 15.22
CA ASP A 423 12.12 -15.68 14.16
C ASP A 423 10.64 -15.28 14.05
N VAL A 424 10.22 -14.81 12.88
CA VAL A 424 8.81 -14.49 12.59
C VAL A 424 8.15 -15.70 11.95
N SER A 425 6.93 -16.02 12.41
CA SER A 425 6.17 -17.12 11.83
C SER A 425 5.88 -16.84 10.36
N ALA A 426 6.16 -17.80 9.49
CA ALA A 426 5.77 -17.70 8.10
C ALA A 426 4.24 -17.61 7.99
N LEU A 427 3.75 -16.75 7.10
CA LEU A 427 2.34 -16.76 6.76
C LEU A 427 1.96 -18.14 6.20
N MET A 428 0.83 -18.66 6.67
CA MET A 428 0.35 -19.96 6.25
C MET A 428 -0.66 -19.76 5.12
N GLU A 429 -0.31 -20.24 3.93
CA GLU A 429 -1.27 -20.30 2.84
C GLU A 429 -2.41 -21.26 3.23
N CYS A 430 -3.65 -20.86 2.95
CA CYS A 430 -4.80 -21.75 3.10
C CYS A 430 -4.52 -23.13 2.50
N PRO A 431 -4.90 -24.23 3.19
CA PRO A 431 -4.76 -25.56 2.63
C PRO A 431 -5.64 -25.66 1.39
N MET A 432 -5.04 -25.60 0.20
CA MET A 432 -5.76 -25.77 -1.06
C MET A 432 -6.45 -27.14 -1.09
N GLY A 433 -7.77 -27.19 -0.84
CA GLY A 433 -8.64 -28.32 -1.16
C GLY A 433 -8.54 -29.57 -0.27
N GLY A 434 -8.04 -29.49 0.96
CA GLY A 434 -8.01 -30.62 1.89
C GLY A 434 -8.60 -30.26 3.25
N THR A 435 -9.53 -31.08 3.75
CA THR A 435 -9.98 -31.05 5.16
C THR A 435 -8.80 -30.81 6.10
N PRO A 436 -8.87 -29.86 7.04
CA PRO A 436 -7.77 -29.57 7.96
C PRO A 436 -7.36 -30.84 8.70
N SER A 437 -6.09 -31.23 8.59
CA SER A 437 -5.50 -32.14 9.58
C SER A 437 -5.31 -31.32 10.84
N ALA A 438 -6.00 -31.71 11.92
CA ALA A 438 -5.95 -31.06 13.21
C ALA A 438 -4.49 -30.82 13.66
N LEU A 439 -4.21 -29.58 14.05
CA LEU A 439 -3.06 -29.20 14.89
C LEU A 439 -3.36 -29.53 16.35
#